data_AF-A0A953FZU7-F1
#
_entry.id   AF-A0A953FZU7-F1
#
_cell.length_a   1.000
_cell.length_b   1.000
_cell.length_c   1.000
_cell.angle_alpha   90.00
_cell.angle_beta   90.00
_cell.angle_gamma   90.00
#
_symmetry.space_group_name_H-M   'P 1'
#
loop_
_entity.id
_entity.type
_entity.pdbx_description
1 polymer ?
#
loop_
_entity_poly.entity_id
_entity_poly.type
_entity_poly.pdbx_seq_one_letter_code
_entity_poly.pdbx_strand_id
1 'polypeptide(L)'
;MPIKDRDQDINITHAVTNYLNAGLQGRFTFLNVLSRLGNPAYNAADLEETKKRLARAIGWNKDLAKGVCVLSAAWTTPETFEAKEVLGFLADLGNEIGSLAAATAQAISKQSQEVTNQEPSFLIAAFSRYAYSKEHYLRGFLELSKLLGNGDMANHYQALLEGAAGEVKLAHEFLSAYQKDKGASSPDFGSALTYHCLKLPGTFMSQRHDVIQLVSRYSGGLTFERIGISPEQAKLWENLQASPAVAGYWEAHGIGPDEAAAWAGSGIGEADLASDWRLHGFTPQTAIPWVQEGFPAVAALGWASSGYTPQKALESIREEEKISRLKAREAGEAATAESNPATEAKIKAEEP
;
A
#
# COMPACT_ATOMS: atom_id res chain seq x y z
N MET A 1 20.26 -30.15 10.63
CA MET A 1 18.96 -29.52 10.93
C MET A 1 17.88 -30.29 10.20
N PRO A 2 16.77 -30.69 10.85
CA PRO A 2 15.63 -31.31 10.17
C PRO A 2 15.14 -30.40 9.04
N ILE A 3 14.64 -30.98 7.94
CA ILE A 3 14.17 -30.21 6.76
C ILE A 3 13.12 -29.16 7.16
N LYS A 4 12.21 -29.50 8.09
CA LYS A 4 11.14 -28.60 8.55
C LYS A 4 11.63 -27.33 9.25
N ASP A 5 12.72 -27.41 10.02
CA ASP A 5 13.23 -26.26 10.77
C ASP A 5 13.94 -25.28 9.83
N ARG A 6 14.58 -25.80 8.77
CA ARG A 6 15.24 -24.98 7.75
C ARG A 6 14.24 -24.09 6.99
N ASP A 7 13.05 -24.61 6.69
CA ASP A 7 12.02 -23.84 5.99
C ASP A 7 11.50 -22.67 6.84
N GLN A 8 11.39 -22.86 8.16
CA GLN A 8 11.00 -21.79 9.08
C GLN A 8 12.07 -20.68 9.17
N ASP A 9 13.34 -21.07 9.24
CA ASP A 9 14.47 -20.13 9.29
C ASP A 9 14.60 -19.32 7.99
N ILE A 10 14.34 -19.95 6.84
CA ILE A 10 14.28 -19.27 5.53
C ILE A 10 13.13 -18.26 5.52
N ASN A 11 11.93 -18.68 5.92
CA ASN A 11 10.75 -17.81 5.89
C ASN A 11 10.92 -16.59 6.81
N ILE A 12 11.45 -16.77 8.02
CA ILE A 12 11.64 -15.65 8.94
C ILE A 12 12.77 -14.73 8.53
N THR A 13 13.88 -15.31 8.04
CA THR A 13 14.97 -14.51 7.48
C THR A 13 14.47 -13.69 6.30
N HIS A 14 13.73 -14.31 5.37
CA HIS A 14 13.13 -13.61 4.23
C HIS A 14 12.20 -12.49 4.67
N ALA A 15 11.27 -12.76 5.58
CA ALA A 15 10.31 -11.75 6.04
C ALA A 15 11.03 -10.49 6.55
N VAL A 16 12.08 -10.67 7.38
CA VAL A 16 12.88 -9.56 7.92
C VAL A 16 13.72 -8.87 6.85
N THR A 17 14.51 -9.62 6.08
CA THR A 17 15.45 -9.02 5.12
C THR A 17 14.74 -8.42 3.91
N ASN A 18 13.62 -9.02 3.46
CA ASN A 18 12.78 -8.47 2.41
C ASN A 18 12.11 -7.17 2.86
N TYR A 19 11.51 -7.15 4.06
CA TYR A 19 10.88 -5.94 4.59
C TYR A 19 11.89 -4.80 4.73
N LEU A 20 13.07 -5.09 5.31
CA LEU A 20 14.14 -4.10 5.43
C LEU A 20 14.61 -3.59 4.06
N ASN A 21 14.87 -4.49 3.10
CA ASN A 21 15.28 -4.12 1.76
C ASN A 21 14.23 -3.23 1.07
N ALA A 22 12.95 -3.61 1.13
CA ALA A 22 11.85 -2.85 0.57
C ALA A 22 11.73 -1.45 1.19
N GLY A 23 11.76 -1.35 2.51
CA GLY A 23 11.70 -0.05 3.21
C GLY A 23 12.90 0.85 2.90
N LEU A 24 14.10 0.28 2.76
CA LEU A 24 15.31 1.02 2.36
C LEU A 24 15.28 1.48 0.89
N GLN A 25 14.70 0.69 -0.02
CA GLN A 25 14.46 1.12 -1.41
C GLN A 25 13.46 2.29 -1.47
N GLY A 26 12.40 2.21 -0.67
CA GLY A 26 11.48 3.33 -0.46
C GLY A 26 12.20 4.58 0.05
N ARG A 27 12.98 4.45 1.12
CA ARG A 27 13.76 5.57 1.71
C ARG A 27 14.74 6.17 0.69
N PHE A 28 15.44 5.34 -0.06
CA PHE A 28 16.34 5.78 -1.12
C PHE A 28 15.58 6.62 -2.17
N THR A 29 14.42 6.13 -2.61
CA THR A 29 13.56 6.86 -3.57
C THR A 29 13.07 8.18 -2.99
N PHE A 30 12.59 8.17 -1.75
CA PHE A 30 12.15 9.37 -1.02
C PHE A 30 13.22 10.48 -1.04
N LEU A 31 14.44 10.15 -0.61
CA LEU A 31 15.55 11.11 -0.54
C LEU A 31 15.98 11.61 -1.92
N ASN A 32 15.97 10.75 -2.94
CA ASN A 32 16.25 11.18 -4.32
C ASN A 32 15.19 12.13 -4.87
N VAL A 33 13.90 11.87 -4.60
CA VAL A 33 12.81 12.75 -5.02
C VAL A 33 12.91 14.10 -4.31
N LEU A 34 13.14 14.13 -3.00
CA LEU A 34 13.37 15.38 -2.27
C LEU A 34 14.55 16.17 -2.84
N SER A 35 15.66 15.49 -3.12
CA SER A 35 16.85 16.11 -3.74
C SER A 35 16.52 16.73 -5.10
N ARG A 36 15.85 15.99 -5.98
CA ARG A 36 15.47 16.43 -7.34
C ARG A 36 14.51 17.62 -7.31
N LEU A 37 13.66 17.71 -6.29
CA LEU A 37 12.68 18.78 -6.13
C LEU A 37 13.22 19.96 -5.29
N GLY A 38 14.48 19.90 -4.82
CA GLY A 38 15.06 20.94 -3.99
C GLY A 38 14.32 21.15 -2.67
N ASN A 39 13.69 20.09 -2.13
CA ASN A 39 12.93 20.18 -0.89
C ASN A 39 13.88 20.31 0.32
N PRO A 40 13.60 21.21 1.28
CA PRO A 40 14.47 21.45 2.44
C PRO A 40 14.63 20.25 3.40
N ALA A 41 13.73 19.26 3.34
CA ALA A 41 13.85 18.02 4.11
C ALA A 41 14.91 17.06 3.53
N TYR A 42 15.50 17.35 2.36
CA TYR A 42 16.57 16.54 1.81
C TYR A 42 17.84 16.64 2.67
N ASN A 43 18.44 15.48 2.95
CA ASN A 43 19.74 15.37 3.61
C ASN A 43 20.65 14.40 2.85
N ALA A 44 21.81 14.89 2.40
CA ALA A 44 22.77 14.09 1.62
C ALA A 44 23.44 12.99 2.46
N ALA A 45 23.70 13.24 3.75
CA ALA A 45 24.28 12.23 4.63
C ALA A 45 23.31 11.05 4.84
N ASP A 46 22.01 11.34 4.97
CA ASP A 46 20.98 10.31 5.08
C ASP A 46 20.90 9.46 3.80
N LEU A 47 21.09 10.06 2.62
CA LEU A 47 21.11 9.33 1.35
C LEU A 47 22.30 8.36 1.28
N GLU A 48 23.49 8.81 1.65
CA GLU A 48 24.69 7.97 1.66
C GLU A 48 24.58 6.84 2.69
N GLU A 49 24.04 7.12 3.87
CA GLU A 49 23.78 6.09 4.88
C GLU A 49 22.74 5.07 4.40
N THR A 50 21.67 5.54 3.76
CA THR A 50 20.64 4.67 3.17
C THR A 50 21.25 3.74 2.12
N LYS A 51 22.15 4.23 1.25
CA LYS A 51 22.85 3.40 0.25
C LYS A 51 23.69 2.30 0.91
N LYS A 52 24.41 2.61 1.99
CA LYS A 52 25.22 1.62 2.73
C LYS A 52 24.34 0.52 3.34
N ARG A 53 23.29 0.91 4.06
CA ARG A 53 22.33 -0.03 4.67
C ARG A 53 21.63 -0.88 3.60
N LEU A 54 21.26 -0.28 2.48
CA LEU A 54 20.64 -0.99 1.35
C LEU A 54 21.58 -2.02 0.73
N ALA A 55 22.85 -1.66 0.51
CA ALA A 55 23.86 -2.61 0.04
C ALA A 55 24.03 -3.81 0.98
N ARG A 56 23.98 -3.57 2.30
CA ARG A 56 24.01 -4.63 3.32
C ARG A 56 22.77 -5.54 3.25
N ALA A 57 21.58 -4.96 3.17
CA ALA A 57 20.32 -5.71 3.04
C ALA A 57 20.28 -6.59 1.77
N ILE A 58 20.75 -6.06 0.64
CA ILE A 58 20.91 -6.82 -0.61
C ILE A 58 21.88 -8.00 -0.41
N GLY A 59 22.96 -7.81 0.35
CA GLY A 59 23.89 -8.88 0.72
C GLY A 59 23.20 -10.03 1.43
N TRP A 60 22.40 -9.74 2.47
CA TRP A 60 21.65 -10.76 3.20
C TRP A 60 20.65 -11.52 2.32
N ASN A 61 19.95 -10.83 1.40
CA ASN A 61 19.05 -11.51 0.45
C ASN A 61 19.80 -12.46 -0.49
N LYS A 62 21.02 -12.10 -0.93
CA LYS A 62 21.87 -12.98 -1.74
C LYS A 62 22.36 -14.19 -0.96
N ASP A 63 22.66 -14.02 0.33
CA ASP A 63 23.08 -15.11 1.20
C ASP A 63 21.90 -16.06 1.50
N LEU A 64 20.71 -15.50 1.73
CA LEU A 64 19.47 -16.29 1.85
C LEU A 64 19.19 -17.13 0.60
N ALA A 65 19.41 -16.59 -0.61
CA ALA A 65 19.25 -17.34 -1.86
C ALA A 65 20.22 -18.54 -1.96
N LYS A 66 21.33 -18.53 -1.22
CA LYS A 66 22.27 -19.65 -1.07
C LYS A 66 21.92 -20.57 0.12
N GLY A 67 20.83 -20.29 0.81
CA GLY A 67 20.38 -21.01 2.00
C GLY A 67 21.06 -20.61 3.30
N VAL A 68 21.69 -19.42 3.36
CA VAL A 68 22.31 -18.88 4.58
C VAL A 68 21.31 -17.93 5.26
N CYS A 69 20.80 -18.35 6.42
CA CYS A 69 19.85 -17.59 7.21
C CYS A 69 20.59 -16.67 8.21
N VAL A 70 20.17 -15.40 8.31
CA VAL A 70 20.67 -14.47 9.34
C VAL A 70 19.88 -14.56 10.64
N LEU A 71 18.70 -15.18 10.60
CA LEU A 71 17.81 -15.37 11.75
C LEU A 71 17.36 -16.82 11.84
N SER A 72 17.13 -17.30 13.06
CA SER A 72 16.48 -18.58 13.31
C SER A 72 15.11 -18.38 13.97
N ALA A 73 14.16 -19.25 13.64
CA ALA A 73 12.84 -19.31 14.24
C ALA A 73 12.87 -19.81 15.70
N ALA A 74 13.91 -20.55 16.09
CA ALA A 74 14.11 -21.08 17.44
C ALA A 74 14.66 -20.04 18.44
N TRP A 75 15.18 -18.92 17.95
CA TRP A 75 15.75 -17.88 18.79
C TRP A 75 14.67 -16.96 19.40
N THR A 76 14.86 -16.62 20.67
CA THR A 76 14.09 -15.58 21.37
C THR A 76 14.86 -14.27 21.54
N THR A 77 16.17 -14.28 21.27
CA THR A 77 17.08 -13.13 21.23
C THR A 77 18.07 -13.30 20.07
N PRO A 78 18.60 -12.23 19.47
CA PRO A 78 19.53 -12.36 18.36
C PRO A 78 20.90 -12.87 18.84
N GLU A 79 21.34 -14.01 18.30
CA GLU A 79 22.56 -14.68 18.75
C GLU A 79 23.82 -14.27 17.98
N THR A 80 23.69 -13.79 16.73
CA THR A 80 24.83 -13.39 15.87
C THR A 80 24.97 -11.88 15.73
N PHE A 81 26.13 -11.43 15.23
CA PHE A 81 26.33 -10.01 14.91
C PHE A 81 25.40 -9.56 13.79
N GLU A 82 25.25 -10.38 12.74
CA GLU A 82 24.37 -10.14 11.61
C GLU A 82 22.91 -10.04 12.05
N ALA A 83 22.46 -10.92 12.97
CA ALA A 83 21.10 -10.88 13.52
C ALA A 83 20.84 -9.59 14.30
N LYS A 84 21.81 -9.15 15.10
CA LYS A 84 21.71 -7.87 15.85
C LYS A 84 21.69 -6.68 14.90
N GLU A 85 22.52 -6.71 13.86
CA GLU A 85 22.63 -5.64 12.86
C GLU A 85 21.33 -5.51 12.04
N VAL A 86 20.79 -6.61 11.50
CA VAL A 86 19.55 -6.58 10.70
C VAL A 86 18.35 -6.11 11.53
N LEU A 87 18.22 -6.58 12.76
CA LEU A 87 17.14 -6.15 13.66
C LEU A 87 17.30 -4.69 14.11
N GLY A 88 18.54 -4.24 14.33
CA GLY A 88 18.85 -2.83 14.62
C GLY A 88 18.44 -1.91 13.46
N PHE A 89 18.82 -2.27 12.23
CA PHE A 89 18.41 -1.52 11.04
C PHE A 89 16.89 -1.51 10.85
N LEU A 90 16.23 -2.63 11.13
CA LEU A 90 14.78 -2.74 11.04
C LEU A 90 14.09 -1.85 12.08
N ALA A 91 14.58 -1.81 13.33
CA ALA A 91 14.06 -0.93 14.37
C ALA A 91 14.24 0.56 14.03
N ASP A 92 15.42 0.96 13.54
CA ASP A 92 15.69 2.32 13.06
C ASP A 92 14.71 2.74 11.95
N LEU A 93 14.47 1.83 10.99
CA LEU A 93 13.52 2.04 9.90
C LEU A 93 12.09 2.25 10.44
N GLY A 94 11.66 1.47 11.44
CA GLY A 94 10.35 1.66 12.07
C GLY A 94 10.16 3.04 12.72
N ASN A 95 11.19 3.54 13.40
CA ASN A 95 11.16 4.88 14.00
C ASN A 95 11.04 5.98 12.94
N GLU A 96 11.84 5.88 11.87
CA GLU A 96 11.79 6.81 10.74
C GLU A 96 10.43 6.78 10.04
N ILE A 97 9.86 5.60 9.79
CA ILE A 97 8.52 5.45 9.20
C ILE A 97 7.47 6.15 10.08
N GLY A 98 7.56 6.04 11.40
CA GLY A 98 6.67 6.76 12.32
C GLY A 98 6.80 8.28 12.20
N SER A 99 8.03 8.80 12.14
CA SER A 99 8.26 10.24 11.91
C SER A 99 7.71 10.70 10.56
N LEU A 100 7.88 9.87 9.51
CA LEU A 100 7.34 10.15 8.18
C LEU A 100 5.81 10.16 8.17
N ALA A 101 5.16 9.24 8.89
CA ALA A 101 3.71 9.22 9.02
C ALA A 101 3.17 10.54 9.59
N ALA A 102 3.77 11.01 10.69
CA ALA A 102 3.40 12.27 11.31
C ALA A 102 3.65 13.48 10.38
N ALA A 103 4.80 13.54 9.72
CA ALA A 103 5.12 14.61 8.77
C ALA A 103 4.17 14.60 7.56
N THR A 104 3.77 13.42 7.07
CA THR A 104 2.83 13.27 5.96
C THR A 104 1.43 13.75 6.36
N ALA A 105 0.96 13.37 7.55
CA ALA A 105 -0.33 13.86 8.08
C ALA A 105 -0.34 15.39 8.21
N GLN A 106 0.76 15.96 8.72
CA GLN A 106 0.93 17.40 8.82
C GLN A 106 0.89 18.08 7.43
N ALA A 107 1.64 17.54 6.45
CA ALA A 107 1.67 18.07 5.09
C ALA A 107 0.28 18.07 4.42
N ILE A 108 -0.47 16.97 4.56
CA ILE A 108 -1.86 16.85 4.07
C ILE A 108 -2.75 17.91 4.73
N SER A 109 -2.66 18.08 6.05
CA SER A 109 -3.51 19.04 6.78
C SER A 109 -3.26 20.49 6.34
N LYS A 110 -2.00 20.89 6.13
CA LYS A 110 -1.64 22.25 5.71
C LYS A 110 -2.07 22.58 4.29
N GLN A 111 -2.03 21.60 3.38
CA GLN A 111 -2.44 21.79 1.99
C GLN A 111 -3.91 22.24 1.87
N SER A 112 -4.75 21.89 2.87
CA SER A 112 -6.14 22.35 2.94
C SER A 112 -6.30 23.81 3.39
N GLN A 113 -5.27 24.41 4.00
CA GLN A 113 -5.36 25.73 4.63
C GLN A 113 -4.66 26.82 3.79
N GLU A 114 -3.45 26.59 3.28
CA GLU A 114 -2.74 27.52 2.39
C GLU A 114 -1.74 26.77 1.49
N VAL A 115 -1.76 27.03 0.17
CA VAL A 115 -0.83 26.39 -0.79
C VAL A 115 0.54 27.05 -0.68
N THR A 116 1.37 26.58 0.26
CA THR A 116 2.81 26.85 0.18
C THR A 116 3.43 25.89 -0.84
N ASN A 117 4.38 26.38 -1.65
CA ASN A 117 4.99 25.59 -2.74
C ASN A 117 5.79 24.35 -2.27
N GLN A 118 6.07 24.21 -0.96
CA GLN A 118 6.93 23.16 -0.42
C GLN A 118 6.19 21.84 -0.13
N GLU A 119 4.93 21.90 0.29
CA GLU A 119 4.16 20.71 0.70
C GLU A 119 3.96 19.68 -0.43
N PRO A 120 3.66 20.06 -1.70
CA PRO A 120 3.49 19.09 -2.77
C PRO A 120 4.76 18.27 -3.03
N SER A 121 5.94 18.89 -2.98
CA SER A 121 7.21 18.17 -3.21
C SER A 121 7.48 17.11 -2.15
N PHE A 122 7.10 17.35 -0.89
CA PHE A 122 7.19 16.37 0.19
C PHE A 122 6.21 15.22 -0.02
N LEU A 123 4.95 15.54 -0.37
CA LEU A 123 3.92 14.54 -0.64
C LEU A 123 4.25 13.65 -1.84
N ILE A 124 4.81 14.20 -2.92
CA ILE A 124 5.31 13.41 -4.07
C ILE A 124 6.40 12.45 -3.59
N ALA A 125 7.33 12.91 -2.75
CA ALA A 125 8.38 12.05 -2.20
C ALA A 125 7.79 10.95 -1.31
N ALA A 126 6.85 11.28 -0.41
CA ALA A 126 6.18 10.32 0.47
C ALA A 126 5.41 9.26 -0.32
N PHE A 127 4.64 9.66 -1.34
CA PHE A 127 3.95 8.74 -2.23
C PHE A 127 4.93 7.84 -2.99
N SER A 128 6.03 8.41 -3.50
CA SER A 128 7.09 7.64 -4.16
C SER A 128 7.73 6.61 -3.23
N ARG A 129 7.96 6.97 -1.95
CA ARG A 129 8.45 6.02 -0.93
C ARG A 129 7.52 4.83 -0.82
N TYR A 130 6.23 5.08 -0.63
CA TYR A 130 5.22 4.04 -0.48
C TYR A 130 5.17 3.13 -1.71
N ALA A 131 5.06 3.71 -2.91
CA ALA A 131 4.95 2.96 -4.15
C ALA A 131 6.15 2.03 -4.38
N TYR A 132 7.37 2.54 -4.21
CA TYR A 132 8.58 1.73 -4.36
C TYR A 132 8.78 0.71 -3.25
N SER A 133 8.43 1.04 -1.99
CA SER A 133 8.51 0.05 -0.90
C SER A 133 7.58 -1.13 -1.18
N LYS A 134 6.34 -0.86 -1.58
CA LYS A 134 5.35 -1.90 -1.89
C LYS A 134 5.76 -2.76 -3.08
N GLU A 135 6.23 -2.13 -4.16
CA GLU A 135 6.72 -2.86 -5.34
C GLU A 135 7.88 -3.81 -4.97
N HIS A 136 8.90 -3.30 -4.27
CA HIS A 136 10.06 -4.11 -3.88
C HIS A 136 9.70 -5.21 -2.88
N TYR A 137 8.78 -4.94 -1.96
CA TYR A 137 8.27 -5.94 -1.02
C TYR A 137 7.63 -7.12 -1.75
N LEU A 138 6.71 -6.84 -2.69
CA LEU A 138 6.03 -7.85 -3.50
C LEU A 138 7.01 -8.61 -4.40
N ARG A 139 7.96 -7.90 -5.01
CA ARG A 139 9.03 -8.50 -5.83
C ARG A 139 9.86 -9.50 -5.02
N GLY A 140 10.22 -9.19 -3.79
CA GLY A 140 10.99 -10.11 -2.95
C GLY A 140 10.22 -11.39 -2.59
N PHE A 141 8.90 -11.33 -2.41
CA PHE A 141 8.08 -12.54 -2.23
C PHE A 141 7.94 -13.35 -3.52
N LEU A 142 7.81 -12.68 -4.67
CA LEU A 142 7.85 -13.33 -5.98
C LEU A 142 9.18 -14.07 -6.20
N GLU A 143 10.30 -13.46 -5.81
CA GLU A 143 11.63 -14.09 -5.91
C GLU A 143 11.76 -15.30 -4.97
N LEU A 144 11.31 -15.19 -3.71
CA LEU A 144 11.30 -16.32 -2.77
C LEU A 144 10.41 -17.47 -3.27
N SER A 145 9.20 -17.16 -3.73
CA SER A 145 8.27 -18.19 -4.22
C SER A 145 8.85 -18.99 -5.39
N LYS A 146 9.57 -18.31 -6.31
CA LYS A 146 10.33 -18.96 -7.39
C LYS A 146 11.46 -19.82 -6.86
N LEU A 147 12.22 -19.32 -5.87
CA LEU A 147 13.31 -20.07 -5.23
C LEU A 147 12.81 -21.36 -4.56
N LEU A 148 11.64 -21.29 -3.91
CA LEU A 148 11.00 -22.43 -3.23
C LEU A 148 10.23 -23.35 -4.19
N GLY A 149 10.11 -23.01 -5.48
CA GLY A 149 9.31 -23.77 -6.44
C GLY A 149 7.80 -23.72 -6.17
N ASN A 150 7.31 -22.69 -5.47
CA ASN A 150 5.89 -22.51 -5.16
C ASN A 150 5.20 -21.67 -6.26
N GLY A 151 4.68 -22.35 -7.28
CA GLY A 151 4.03 -21.73 -8.44
C GLY A 151 2.79 -20.90 -8.09
N ASP A 152 1.96 -21.35 -7.16
CA ASP A 152 0.72 -20.64 -6.77
C ASP A 152 1.04 -19.32 -6.09
N MET A 153 1.99 -19.34 -5.15
CA MET A 153 2.48 -18.14 -4.48
C MET A 153 3.11 -17.17 -5.50
N ALA A 154 3.89 -17.68 -6.46
CA ALA A 154 4.50 -16.86 -7.51
C ALA A 154 3.43 -16.16 -8.37
N ASN A 155 2.41 -16.88 -8.80
CA ASN A 155 1.30 -16.32 -9.59
C ASN A 155 0.54 -15.24 -8.81
N HIS A 156 0.28 -15.49 -7.52
CA HIS A 156 -0.38 -14.52 -6.65
C HIS A 156 0.41 -13.20 -6.54
N TYR A 157 1.70 -13.26 -6.20
CA TYR A 157 2.52 -12.06 -6.08
C TYR A 157 2.79 -11.38 -7.43
N GLN A 158 2.82 -12.12 -8.52
CA GLN A 158 2.93 -11.55 -9.87
C GLN A 158 1.72 -10.66 -10.19
N ALA A 159 0.50 -11.11 -9.87
CA ALA A 159 -0.71 -10.31 -10.08
C ALA A 159 -0.73 -9.04 -9.20
N LEU A 160 -0.31 -9.14 -7.93
CA LEU A 160 -0.20 -7.97 -7.05
C LEU A 160 0.85 -6.97 -7.53
N LEU A 161 1.94 -7.44 -8.11
CA LEU A 161 3.04 -6.61 -8.60
C LEU A 161 2.60 -5.70 -9.75
N GLU A 162 1.67 -6.14 -10.60
CA GLU A 162 1.12 -5.32 -11.68
C GLU A 162 0.40 -4.07 -11.14
N GLY A 163 -0.38 -4.23 -10.07
CA GLY A 163 -1.01 -3.10 -9.37
C GLY A 163 0.00 -2.13 -8.77
N ALA A 164 1.04 -2.66 -8.10
CA ALA A 164 2.11 -1.83 -7.52
C ALA A 164 2.93 -1.08 -8.59
N ALA A 165 3.15 -1.69 -9.76
CA ALA A 165 3.78 -1.02 -10.89
C ALA A 165 2.97 0.19 -11.38
N GLY A 166 1.63 0.11 -11.33
CA GLY A 166 0.74 1.24 -11.58
C GLY A 166 0.95 2.40 -10.62
N GLU A 167 1.11 2.12 -9.32
CA GLU A 167 1.40 3.15 -8.30
C GLU A 167 2.78 3.80 -8.51
N VAL A 168 3.80 3.02 -8.90
CA VAL A 168 5.14 3.55 -9.25
C VAL A 168 5.05 4.46 -10.48
N LYS A 169 4.31 4.06 -11.50
CA LYS A 169 4.08 4.88 -12.70
C LYS A 169 3.42 6.21 -12.32
N LEU A 170 2.36 6.17 -11.51
CA LEU A 170 1.68 7.37 -11.03
C LEU A 170 2.61 8.30 -10.22
N ALA A 171 3.51 7.74 -9.40
CA ALA A 171 4.51 8.54 -8.68
C ALA A 171 5.43 9.31 -9.64
N HIS A 172 5.85 8.70 -10.75
CA HIS A 172 6.63 9.37 -11.79
C HIS A 172 5.83 10.44 -12.55
N GLU A 173 4.53 10.20 -12.78
CA GLU A 173 3.63 11.17 -13.40
C GLU A 173 3.51 12.42 -12.53
N PHE A 174 3.31 12.26 -11.21
CA PHE A 174 3.29 13.39 -10.27
C PHE A 174 4.62 14.15 -10.25
N LEU A 175 5.75 13.44 -10.17
CA LEU A 175 7.08 14.05 -10.22
C LEU A 175 7.29 14.85 -11.51
N SER A 176 6.97 14.27 -12.66
CA SER A 176 7.16 14.88 -13.97
C SER A 176 6.28 16.12 -14.16
N ALA A 177 5.01 16.02 -13.75
CA ALA A 177 4.07 17.14 -13.80
C ALA A 177 4.55 18.32 -12.92
N TYR A 178 4.99 18.04 -11.70
CA TYR A 178 5.50 19.06 -10.78
C TYR A 178 6.76 19.75 -11.32
N GLN A 179 7.68 18.98 -11.92
CA GLN A 179 8.91 19.54 -12.51
C GLN A 179 8.62 20.41 -13.74
N LYS A 180 7.65 20.03 -14.58
CA LYS A 180 7.27 20.78 -15.78
C LYS A 180 6.64 22.14 -15.45
N ASP A 181 5.79 22.18 -14.44
CA ASP A 181 5.02 23.37 -14.07
C ASP A 181 5.54 24.09 -12.81
N LYS A 182 6.79 23.79 -12.38
CA LYS A 182 7.47 24.39 -11.21
C LYS A 182 6.56 24.68 -10.00
N GLY A 183 5.73 23.73 -9.62
CA GLY A 183 4.77 23.92 -8.52
C GLY A 183 3.41 23.27 -8.74
N ALA A 184 3.11 22.83 -9.97
CA ALA A 184 1.83 22.23 -10.35
C ALA A 184 0.64 23.10 -9.90
N SER A 185 0.50 24.23 -10.59
CA SER A 185 -0.39 25.34 -10.23
C SER A 185 -1.87 25.01 -10.46
N SER A 186 -2.17 23.90 -11.13
CA SER A 186 -3.55 23.47 -11.35
C SER A 186 -4.18 22.95 -10.05
N PRO A 187 -5.37 23.44 -9.66
CA PRO A 187 -6.12 22.90 -8.52
C PRO A 187 -6.33 21.38 -8.57
N ASP A 188 -6.47 20.82 -9.77
CA ASP A 188 -6.68 19.39 -9.99
C ASP A 188 -5.48 18.55 -9.57
N PHE A 189 -4.26 19.01 -9.84
CA PHE A 189 -3.03 18.32 -9.42
C PHE A 189 -2.95 18.22 -7.91
N GLY A 190 -3.15 19.34 -7.21
CA GLY A 190 -3.09 19.39 -5.75
C GLY A 190 -4.07 18.42 -5.13
N SER A 191 -5.32 18.46 -5.61
CA SER A 191 -6.40 17.58 -5.14
C SER A 191 -6.11 16.10 -5.42
N ALA A 192 -5.63 15.76 -6.62
CA ALA A 192 -5.25 14.39 -6.97
C ALA A 192 -4.11 13.87 -6.10
N LEU A 193 -3.07 14.69 -5.89
CA LEU A 193 -1.94 14.32 -5.03
C LEU A 193 -2.39 14.12 -3.58
N THR A 194 -3.19 15.03 -3.03
CA THR A 194 -3.74 14.88 -1.67
C THR A 194 -4.55 13.62 -1.54
N TYR A 195 -5.42 13.33 -2.52
CA TYR A 195 -6.25 12.13 -2.55
C TYR A 195 -5.42 10.86 -2.46
N HIS A 196 -4.37 10.74 -3.30
CA HIS A 196 -3.49 9.56 -3.28
C HIS A 196 -2.62 9.48 -2.02
N CYS A 197 -2.34 10.60 -1.37
CA CYS A 197 -1.58 10.65 -0.12
C CYS A 197 -2.43 10.46 1.14
N LEU A 198 -3.76 10.58 1.06
CA LEU A 198 -4.64 10.66 2.22
C LEU A 198 -4.51 9.46 3.17
N LYS A 199 -4.32 8.26 2.62
CA LYS A 199 -4.16 7.02 3.39
C LYS A 199 -2.74 6.76 3.90
N LEU A 200 -1.74 7.52 3.42
CA LEU A 200 -0.34 7.24 3.70
C LEU A 200 0.04 7.31 5.18
N PRO A 201 -0.47 8.25 6.00
CA PRO A 201 -0.15 8.25 7.42
C PRO A 201 -0.51 6.93 8.11
N GLY A 202 -1.74 6.42 7.87
CA GLY A 202 -2.18 5.13 8.39
C GLY A 202 -1.38 3.97 7.83
N THR A 203 -1.11 3.98 6.52
CA THR A 203 -0.27 2.96 5.85
C THR A 203 1.14 2.91 6.46
N PHE A 204 1.77 4.05 6.69
CA PHE A 204 3.10 4.12 7.31
C PHE A 204 3.05 3.66 8.77
N MET A 205 2.03 4.02 9.54
CA MET A 205 1.90 3.52 10.90
C MET A 205 1.70 2.00 10.95
N SER A 206 0.95 1.43 10.00
CA SER A 206 0.81 -0.02 9.85
C SER A 206 2.13 -0.68 9.49
N GLN A 207 2.92 -0.05 8.61
CA GLN A 207 4.28 -0.49 8.30
C GLN A 207 5.23 -0.42 9.50
N ARG A 208 5.10 0.60 10.35
CA ARG A 208 5.84 0.68 11.61
C ARG A 208 5.42 -0.44 12.56
N HIS A 209 4.12 -0.75 12.62
CA HIS A 209 3.62 -1.88 13.42
C HIS A 209 4.18 -3.22 12.93
N ASP A 210 4.25 -3.46 11.62
CA ASP A 210 4.90 -4.66 11.04
C ASP A 210 6.37 -4.79 11.49
N VAL A 211 7.12 -3.68 11.48
CA VAL A 211 8.49 -3.63 12.00
C VAL A 211 8.53 -4.05 13.47
N ILE A 212 7.64 -3.49 14.31
CA ILE A 212 7.57 -3.81 15.73
C ILE A 212 7.26 -5.29 15.93
N GLN A 213 6.36 -5.88 15.14
CA GLN A 213 6.03 -7.31 15.19
C GLN A 213 7.26 -8.18 14.88
N LEU A 214 7.96 -7.88 13.78
CA LEU A 214 9.15 -8.61 13.35
C LEU A 214 10.27 -8.54 14.40
N VAL A 215 10.53 -7.36 14.97
CA VAL A 215 11.55 -7.16 16.01
C VAL A 215 11.14 -7.77 17.36
N SER A 216 9.86 -7.71 17.70
CA SER A 216 9.34 -8.17 18.99
C SER A 216 9.55 -9.67 19.22
N ARG A 217 9.57 -10.47 18.15
CA ARG A 217 9.89 -11.90 18.24
C ARG A 217 11.25 -12.16 18.93
N TYR A 218 12.22 -11.29 18.72
CA TYR A 218 13.59 -11.42 19.22
C TYR A 218 13.88 -10.52 20.43
N SER A 219 12.84 -9.95 21.04
CA SER A 219 13.00 -9.01 22.14
C SER A 219 11.95 -9.15 23.24
N GLY A 220 11.36 -10.35 23.40
CA GLY A 220 10.45 -10.66 24.51
C GLY A 220 8.96 -10.64 24.16
N GLY A 221 8.61 -10.64 22.87
CA GLY A 221 7.23 -10.71 22.39
C GLY A 221 6.58 -9.34 22.17
N LEU A 222 5.45 -9.38 21.46
CA LEU A 222 4.64 -8.20 21.14
C LEU A 222 3.68 -7.89 22.29
N THR A 223 3.68 -6.65 22.78
CA THR A 223 2.82 -6.18 23.87
C THR A 223 2.14 -4.87 23.48
N PHE A 224 1.03 -4.52 24.15
CA PHE A 224 0.34 -3.24 23.95
C PHE A 224 1.26 -2.03 24.20
N GLU A 225 2.08 -2.09 25.24
CA GLU A 225 3.05 -1.04 25.57
C GLU A 225 4.05 -0.79 24.43
N ARG A 226 4.55 -1.87 23.79
CA ARG A 226 5.54 -1.76 22.70
C ARG A 226 5.00 -1.09 21.45
N ILE A 227 3.70 -1.21 21.20
CA ILE A 227 3.02 -0.54 20.09
C ILE A 227 2.52 0.85 20.48
N GLY A 228 2.78 1.30 21.72
CA GLY A 228 2.45 2.64 22.21
C GLY A 228 1.03 2.78 22.76
N ILE A 229 0.34 1.68 23.05
CA ILE A 229 -1.01 1.68 23.62
C ILE A 229 -0.91 1.76 25.14
N SER A 230 -1.63 2.71 25.74
CA SER A 230 -1.62 2.90 27.20
C SER A 230 -2.26 1.71 27.94
N PRO A 231 -1.94 1.48 29.22
CA PRO A 231 -2.60 0.41 30.00
C PRO A 231 -4.12 0.52 30.06
N GLU A 232 -4.68 1.74 30.03
CA GLU A 232 -6.12 1.98 30.01
C GLU A 232 -6.74 1.55 28.69
N GLN A 233 -6.13 1.95 27.56
CA GLN A 233 -6.58 1.54 26.23
C GLN A 233 -6.37 0.03 26.02
N ALA A 234 -5.29 -0.55 26.53
CA ALA A 234 -5.01 -1.99 26.46
C ALA A 234 -6.15 -2.82 27.04
N LYS A 235 -6.69 -2.42 28.21
CA LYS A 235 -7.86 -3.09 28.82
C LYS A 235 -9.09 -3.06 27.91
N LEU A 236 -9.31 -1.97 27.18
CA LEU A 236 -10.43 -1.87 26.24
C LEU A 236 -10.23 -2.83 25.06
N TRP A 237 -9.02 -2.90 24.51
CA TRP A 237 -8.68 -3.87 23.46
C TRP A 237 -8.78 -5.33 23.94
N GLU A 238 -8.35 -5.62 25.18
CA GLU A 238 -8.49 -6.94 25.81
C GLU A 238 -9.96 -7.33 26.00
N ASN A 239 -10.83 -6.39 26.37
CA ASN A 239 -12.28 -6.64 26.48
C ASN A 239 -12.90 -7.00 25.13
N LEU A 240 -12.35 -6.49 24.03
CA LEU A 240 -12.71 -6.87 22.66
C LEU A 240 -12.02 -8.16 22.19
N GLN A 241 -11.23 -8.80 23.05
CA GLN A 241 -10.40 -9.97 22.72
C GLN A 241 -9.42 -9.72 21.57
N ALA A 242 -9.06 -8.46 21.33
CA ALA A 242 -8.09 -8.08 20.32
C ALA A 242 -6.67 -8.27 20.88
N SER A 243 -5.84 -9.01 20.14
CA SER A 243 -4.41 -9.10 20.48
C SER A 243 -3.67 -7.79 20.19
N PRO A 244 -2.47 -7.57 20.76
CA PRO A 244 -1.64 -6.42 20.39
C PRO A 244 -1.39 -6.31 18.88
N ALA A 245 -1.30 -7.45 18.17
CA ALA A 245 -1.12 -7.46 16.72
C ALA A 245 -2.33 -6.84 16.00
N VAL A 246 -3.56 -7.20 16.41
CA VAL A 246 -4.79 -6.65 15.83
C VAL A 246 -4.98 -5.19 16.22
N ALA A 247 -4.84 -4.86 17.51
CA ALA A 247 -5.01 -3.50 18.02
C ALA A 247 -4.04 -2.51 17.37
N GLY A 248 -2.79 -2.91 17.14
CA GLY A 248 -1.79 -2.05 16.50
C GLY A 248 -2.15 -1.61 15.08
N TYR A 249 -2.86 -2.44 14.30
CA TYR A 249 -3.36 -2.02 12.99
C TYR A 249 -4.51 -1.01 13.10
N TRP A 250 -5.45 -1.20 14.03
CA TRP A 250 -6.52 -0.22 14.25
C TRP A 250 -5.98 1.13 14.74
N GLU A 251 -5.06 1.11 15.72
CA GLU A 251 -4.40 2.31 16.22
C GLU A 251 -3.52 2.98 15.15
N ALA A 252 -2.90 2.21 14.25
CA ALA A 252 -2.15 2.77 13.13
C ALA A 252 -3.02 3.67 12.23
N HIS A 253 -4.30 3.31 12.08
CA HIS A 253 -5.28 4.13 11.36
C HIS A 253 -6.00 5.14 12.27
N GLY A 254 -5.60 5.28 13.53
CA GLY A 254 -6.25 6.17 14.50
C GLY A 254 -7.70 5.79 14.79
N ILE A 255 -8.02 4.49 14.76
CA ILE A 255 -9.33 3.94 15.09
C ILE A 255 -9.22 3.29 16.48
N GLY A 256 -9.89 3.87 17.45
CA GLY A 256 -9.90 3.36 18.82
C GLY A 256 -10.78 2.10 18.99
N PRO A 257 -10.73 1.44 20.16
CA PRO A 257 -11.40 0.17 20.40
C PRO A 257 -12.92 0.20 20.15
N ASP A 258 -13.62 1.22 20.65
CA ASP A 258 -15.08 1.34 20.47
C ASP A 258 -15.47 1.50 18.99
N GLU A 259 -14.71 2.30 18.25
CA GLU A 259 -14.94 2.50 16.81
C GLU A 259 -14.59 1.23 16.01
N ALA A 260 -13.48 0.56 16.35
CA ALA A 260 -13.11 -0.72 15.74
C ALA A 260 -14.17 -1.81 15.97
N ALA A 261 -14.74 -1.87 17.18
CA ALA A 261 -15.84 -2.78 17.48
C ALA A 261 -17.09 -2.48 16.64
N ALA A 262 -17.38 -1.20 16.40
CA ALA A 262 -18.49 -0.78 15.54
C ALA A 262 -18.26 -1.15 14.06
N TRP A 263 -17.05 -0.94 13.54
CA TRP A 263 -16.66 -1.38 12.18
C TRP A 263 -16.71 -2.91 12.04
N ALA A 264 -16.16 -3.65 13.00
CA ALA A 264 -16.20 -5.11 13.02
C ALA A 264 -17.63 -5.65 13.10
N GLY A 265 -18.49 -5.06 13.95
CA GLY A 265 -19.92 -5.39 14.03
C GLY A 265 -20.70 -5.06 12.76
N SER A 266 -20.13 -4.22 11.89
CA SER A 266 -20.64 -3.85 10.57
C SER A 266 -20.11 -4.76 9.44
N GLY A 267 -19.34 -5.81 9.79
CA GLY A 267 -18.73 -6.73 8.82
C GLY A 267 -17.41 -6.22 8.22
N ILE A 268 -16.88 -5.09 8.67
CA ILE A 268 -15.60 -4.53 8.22
C ILE A 268 -14.56 -4.81 9.32
N GLY A 269 -13.91 -5.97 9.25
CA GLY A 269 -12.93 -6.41 10.25
C GLY A 269 -11.50 -5.93 10.02
N GLU A 270 -11.23 -5.26 8.89
CA GLU A 270 -9.90 -4.82 8.48
C GLU A 270 -9.74 -3.32 8.71
N ALA A 271 -8.69 -2.92 9.45
CA ALA A 271 -8.45 -1.52 9.82
C ALA A 271 -8.22 -0.59 8.61
N ASP A 272 -7.49 -1.05 7.59
CA ASP A 272 -7.24 -0.27 6.36
C ASP A 272 -8.54 0.00 5.59
N LEU A 273 -9.38 -1.03 5.45
CA LEU A 273 -10.69 -0.89 4.81
C LEU A 273 -11.61 0.04 5.61
N ALA A 274 -11.70 -0.13 6.94
CA ALA A 274 -12.47 0.77 7.80
C ALA A 274 -11.98 2.22 7.71
N SER A 275 -10.66 2.41 7.68
CA SER A 275 -10.04 3.71 7.49
C SER A 275 -10.42 4.32 6.14
N ASP A 276 -10.44 3.54 5.06
CA ASP A 276 -10.84 4.02 3.73
C ASP A 276 -12.29 4.53 3.73
N TRP A 277 -13.23 3.76 4.29
CA TRP A 277 -14.62 4.21 4.46
C TRP A 277 -14.73 5.48 5.30
N ARG A 278 -14.03 5.54 6.43
CA ARG A 278 -14.02 6.70 7.32
C ARG A 278 -13.48 7.94 6.65
N LEU A 279 -12.39 7.82 5.88
CA LEU A 279 -11.79 8.92 5.12
C LEU A 279 -12.73 9.49 4.05
N HIS A 280 -13.65 8.66 3.53
CA HIS A 280 -14.70 9.08 2.60
C HIS A 280 -15.98 9.55 3.32
N GLY A 281 -15.93 9.78 4.64
CA GLY A 281 -17.03 10.36 5.42
C GLY A 281 -18.13 9.38 5.82
N PHE A 282 -17.91 8.08 5.65
CA PHE A 282 -18.87 7.07 6.11
C PHE A 282 -18.64 6.72 7.58
N THR A 283 -19.74 6.43 8.27
CA THR A 283 -19.72 5.76 9.57
C THR A 283 -19.91 4.26 9.34
N PRO A 284 -19.66 3.40 10.35
CA PRO A 284 -19.95 1.98 10.22
C PRO A 284 -21.37 1.72 9.71
N GLN A 285 -22.37 2.43 10.27
CA GLN A 285 -23.78 2.23 9.91
C GLN A 285 -24.11 2.68 8.48
N THR A 286 -23.48 3.75 7.98
CA THR A 286 -23.74 4.22 6.60
C THR A 286 -22.93 3.46 5.56
N ALA A 287 -21.82 2.82 5.94
CA ALA A 287 -20.99 2.01 5.04
C ALA A 287 -21.60 0.61 4.75
N ILE A 288 -22.24 -0.03 5.74
CA ILE A 288 -22.78 -1.41 5.61
C ILE A 288 -23.55 -1.62 4.29
N PRO A 289 -24.55 -0.79 3.95
CA PRO A 289 -25.37 -1.05 2.77
C PRO A 289 -24.57 -0.99 1.47
N TRP A 290 -23.50 -0.18 1.41
CA TRP A 290 -22.64 -0.08 0.23
C TRP A 290 -21.67 -1.26 0.15
N VAL A 291 -21.09 -1.68 1.29
CA VAL A 291 -20.22 -2.87 1.35
C VAL A 291 -20.97 -4.13 0.94
N GLN A 292 -22.23 -4.29 1.40
CA GLN A 292 -23.06 -5.44 1.05
C GLN A 292 -23.36 -5.54 -0.44
N GLU A 293 -23.46 -4.40 -1.13
CA GLU A 293 -23.64 -4.35 -2.59
C GLU A 293 -22.30 -4.36 -3.35
N GLY A 294 -21.16 -4.49 -2.66
CA GLY A 294 -19.84 -4.63 -3.26
C GLY A 294 -19.21 -3.32 -3.77
N PHE A 295 -19.68 -2.16 -3.31
CA PHE A 295 -19.09 -0.88 -3.71
C PHE A 295 -17.81 -0.58 -2.93
N PRO A 296 -16.76 -0.04 -3.59
CA PRO A 296 -15.64 0.59 -2.88
C PRO A 296 -16.07 1.98 -2.34
N ALA A 297 -15.41 2.45 -1.27
CA ALA A 297 -15.77 3.68 -0.56
C ALA A 297 -15.82 4.92 -1.47
N VAL A 298 -14.84 5.07 -2.38
CA VAL A 298 -14.80 6.18 -3.34
C VAL A 298 -16.00 6.19 -4.29
N ALA A 299 -16.41 5.03 -4.79
CA ALA A 299 -17.58 4.95 -5.67
C ALA A 299 -18.86 5.21 -4.89
N ALA A 300 -18.97 4.64 -3.69
CA ALA A 300 -20.08 4.89 -2.78
C ALA A 300 -20.24 6.38 -2.47
N LEU A 301 -19.15 7.11 -2.23
CA LEU A 301 -19.19 8.56 -2.01
C LEU A 301 -19.80 9.31 -3.20
N GLY A 302 -19.39 8.99 -4.43
CA GLY A 302 -19.93 9.62 -5.64
C GLY A 302 -21.44 9.40 -5.81
N TRP A 303 -21.90 8.16 -5.61
CA TRP A 303 -23.33 7.81 -5.69
C TRP A 303 -24.14 8.44 -4.55
N ALA A 304 -23.65 8.34 -3.30
CA ALA A 304 -24.29 8.92 -2.13
C ALA A 304 -24.42 10.44 -2.25
N SER A 305 -23.37 11.12 -2.74
CA SER A 305 -23.38 12.58 -2.99
C SER A 305 -24.39 12.98 -4.07
N SER A 306 -24.75 12.05 -4.95
CA SER A 306 -25.78 12.22 -5.98
C SER A 306 -27.18 11.80 -5.50
N GLY A 307 -27.34 11.48 -4.22
CA GLY A 307 -28.62 11.08 -3.62
C GLY A 307 -29.05 9.64 -3.93
N TYR A 308 -28.15 8.79 -4.42
CA TYR A 308 -28.44 7.39 -4.67
C TYR A 308 -28.32 6.55 -3.40
N THR A 309 -29.20 5.56 -3.30
CA THR A 309 -29.03 4.41 -2.39
C THR A 309 -28.14 3.36 -3.08
N PRO A 310 -27.46 2.46 -2.34
CA PRO A 310 -26.66 1.38 -2.92
C PRO A 310 -27.41 0.54 -3.98
N GLN A 311 -28.67 0.18 -3.71
CA GLN A 311 -29.49 -0.63 -4.62
C GLN A 311 -29.74 0.09 -5.95
N LYS A 312 -30.20 1.36 -5.88
CA LYS A 312 -30.37 2.20 -7.07
C LYS A 312 -29.07 2.40 -7.85
N ALA A 313 -27.94 2.58 -7.16
CA ALA A 313 -26.64 2.70 -7.83
C ALA A 313 -26.28 1.40 -8.59
N LEU A 314 -26.52 0.24 -7.98
CA LEU A 314 -26.27 -1.06 -8.62
C LEU A 314 -27.20 -1.31 -9.81
N GLU A 315 -28.48 -0.93 -9.69
CA GLU A 315 -29.45 -0.99 -10.79
C GLU A 315 -29.01 -0.11 -11.97
N SER A 316 -28.57 1.12 -11.71
CA SER A 316 -28.04 2.02 -12.75
C SER A 316 -26.84 1.41 -13.48
N ILE A 317 -25.87 0.84 -12.74
CA ILE A 317 -24.70 0.18 -13.35
C ILE A 317 -25.14 -0.99 -14.25
N ARG A 318 -26.07 -1.83 -13.79
CA ARG A 318 -26.58 -2.97 -14.57
C ARG A 318 -27.29 -2.53 -15.85
N GLU A 319 -28.06 -1.46 -15.80
CA GLU A 319 -28.74 -0.93 -16.98
C GLU A 319 -27.75 -0.33 -17.98
N GLU A 320 -26.73 0.41 -17.51
CA GLU A 320 -25.65 0.93 -18.36
C GLU A 320 -24.85 -0.18 -19.05
N GLU A 321 -24.52 -1.25 -18.32
CA GLU A 321 -23.85 -2.43 -18.87
C GLU A 321 -24.71 -3.13 -19.94
N LYS A 322 -26.01 -3.28 -19.68
CA LYS A 322 -26.96 -3.88 -20.63
C LYS A 322 -27.06 -3.05 -21.92
N ILE A 323 -27.18 -1.73 -21.80
CA ILE A 323 -27.19 -0.81 -22.95
C ILE A 323 -25.87 -0.91 -23.73
N SER A 324 -24.73 -0.95 -23.04
CA SER A 324 -23.40 -1.05 -23.66
C SER A 324 -23.23 -2.36 -24.43
N ARG A 325 -23.72 -3.49 -23.88
CA ARG A 325 -23.71 -4.80 -24.56
C ARG A 325 -24.59 -4.82 -25.82
N LEU A 326 -25.76 -4.17 -25.78
CA LEU A 326 -26.64 -4.08 -26.94
C LEU A 326 -26.00 -3.28 -28.08
N LYS A 327 -25.40 -2.12 -27.75
CA LYS A 327 -24.67 -1.30 -28.74
C LYS A 327 -23.48 -2.04 -29.36
N ALA A 328 -22.72 -2.79 -28.55
CA ALA A 328 -21.61 -3.59 -29.05
C ALA A 328 -22.07 -4.71 -30.01
N ARG A 329 -23.23 -5.31 -29.75
CA ARG A 329 -23.83 -6.32 -30.63
C ARG A 329 -24.28 -5.72 -31.96
N GLU A 330 -24.98 -4.58 -31.93
CA GLU A 330 -25.43 -3.88 -33.14
C GLU A 330 -24.26 -3.43 -34.02
N ALA A 331 -23.17 -2.94 -33.41
CA ALA A 331 -21.95 -2.57 -34.13
C ALA A 331 -21.25 -3.79 -34.77
N GLY A 332 -21.21 -4.92 -34.06
CA GLY A 332 -20.69 -6.18 -34.60
C GLY A 332 -21.53 -6.71 -35.76
N GLU A 333 -22.86 -6.67 -35.64
CA GLU A 333 -23.80 -7.08 -36.70
C GLU A 333 -23.65 -6.18 -37.94
N ALA A 334 -23.55 -4.86 -37.77
CA ALA A 334 -23.30 -3.92 -38.87
C ALA A 334 -21.97 -4.20 -39.59
N ALA A 335 -20.88 -4.44 -38.85
CA ALA A 335 -19.58 -4.77 -39.43
C ALA A 335 -19.59 -6.12 -40.20
N THR A 336 -20.36 -7.11 -39.73
CA THR A 336 -20.54 -8.38 -40.47
C THR A 336 -21.41 -8.24 -41.71
N ALA A 337 -22.37 -7.31 -41.73
CA ALA A 337 -23.20 -7.05 -42.91
C ALA A 337 -22.43 -6.32 -44.02
N GLU A 338 -21.55 -5.38 -43.67
CA GLU A 338 -20.67 -4.67 -44.61
C GLU A 338 -19.57 -5.56 -45.20
N SER A 339 -19.07 -6.54 -44.44
CA SER A 339 -18.04 -7.50 -44.90
C SER A 339 -18.60 -8.73 -45.61
N ASN A 340 -19.91 -8.80 -45.85
CA ASN A 340 -20.52 -9.91 -46.58
C ASN A 340 -20.15 -9.82 -48.08
N PRO A 341 -19.46 -10.81 -48.67
CA PRO A 341 -18.98 -10.77 -50.05
C PRO A 341 -20.11 -10.64 -51.10
N ALA A 342 -21.36 -10.91 -50.73
CA ALA A 342 -22.52 -10.63 -51.57
C ALA A 342 -22.77 -9.12 -51.77
N THR A 343 -22.42 -8.29 -50.79
CA THR A 343 -22.49 -6.82 -50.86
C THR A 343 -21.34 -6.29 -51.71
N GLU A 344 -20.12 -6.83 -51.56
CA GLU A 344 -18.97 -6.51 -52.44
C GLU A 344 -19.19 -6.94 -53.90
N ALA A 345 -19.84 -8.10 -54.13
CA ALA A 345 -20.15 -8.57 -55.48
C ALA A 345 -21.21 -7.71 -56.18
N LYS A 346 -22.13 -7.09 -55.43
CA LYS A 346 -23.11 -6.13 -55.97
C LYS A 346 -22.45 -4.79 -56.33
N ILE A 347 -21.52 -4.32 -55.49
CA ILE A 347 -20.78 -3.07 -55.76
C ILE A 347 -19.85 -3.24 -56.98
N LYS A 348 -19.19 -4.40 -57.15
CA LYS A 348 -18.35 -4.70 -58.33
C LYS A 348 -19.13 -4.94 -59.63
N ALA A 349 -20.44 -5.17 -59.58
CA ALA A 349 -21.26 -5.38 -60.77
C ALA A 349 -21.83 -4.06 -61.35
N GLU A 350 -21.69 -2.94 -60.63
CA GLU A 350 -22.22 -1.62 -61.03
C GLU A 350 -21.13 -0.59 -61.38
N GLU A 351 -19.84 -0.95 -61.34
CA GLU A 351 -18.75 -0.12 -61.90
C GLU A 351 -18.58 -0.41 -63.41
N PRO A 352 -18.83 0.57 -64.30
CA PRO A 352 -18.81 0.40 -65.76
C PRO A 352 -17.41 0.30 -66.39
#